data_AF-A0A2D6HGS5-F1
#
_entry.id   AF-A0A2D6HGS5-F1
#
_cell.length_a   1.000
_cell.length_b   1.000
_cell.length_c   1.000
_cell.angle_alpha   90.00
_cell.angle_beta   90.00
_cell.angle_gamma   90.00
#
_symmetry.space_group_name_H-M   'P 1'
#
loop_
_entity.id
_entity.type
_entity.pdbx_description
1 polymer ?
#
loop_
_entity_poly.entity_id
_entity_poly.type
_entity_poly.pdbx_seq_one_letter_code
_entity_poly.pdbx_strand_id
1 'polypeptide(L)'
;MALQWILALTILHAPAGHAARPAEQEPQVIAVYSGAEAGAPQPLIAWLEEGLAGVRGRALGPAQIAAGGLEGTAAVVFPGSRAEGRFEALGETGRAAVVSFVSAGGGYVGFCAGALLAASAPEQGGLGLLDALIVDHGQGTRGSGSVEVELSPAGQGLFGWSAGRLPFYYDNGPLFAPRGSGDIPDYEALAWFRTGIGEGAFDPALMVDTPAVIAGRFGAGRVLVSSGHAEWSEGIEESFLRSVEWACGRVEWVAATAPGALVAAGGGELGAEVYERGVALARERWPGREVDVVVLPQASQRVAAGTETAARWLAAGASSARVLRDLSGDDWRRGLEAAEVIWFTGGSQRRLMAALREGACLELVRARHRAGCVVGGTSAGAAVLSATMISGAPEPAPLHAGAMRALAGLGLWPEVIVDQHFRERGRFDRLLGAVLDQPRLLGVGISEGTAVVVDGHRLQVLGAGLVTLIDAREALVPAAEAARLQTARDVKVALLEAGESLPRRAVRR
;
A
#
# COMPACT_ATOMS: atom_id res chain seq x y z
N MET A 1 57.20 -51.71 14.79
CA MET A 1 56.30 -51.70 15.97
C MET A 1 56.21 -50.27 16.47
N ALA A 2 54.98 -49.72 16.49
CA ALA A 2 54.53 -48.48 17.15
C ALA A 2 55.38 -47.20 16.96
N LEU A 3 54.87 -46.25 16.17
CA LEU A 3 55.25 -44.84 16.30
C LEU A 3 53.99 -44.03 16.68
N GLN A 4 54.08 -43.35 17.82
CA GLN A 4 53.00 -42.59 18.45
C GLN A 4 52.84 -41.19 17.84
N TRP A 5 51.58 -40.89 17.49
CA TRP A 5 50.84 -39.64 17.52
C TRP A 5 51.56 -38.30 17.76
N ILE A 6 51.55 -37.46 16.72
CA ILE A 6 51.46 -35.99 16.81
C ILE A 6 50.11 -35.61 16.21
N LEU A 7 49.22 -35.00 17.02
CA LEU A 7 47.94 -34.44 16.57
C LEU A 7 48.17 -32.98 16.14
N ALA A 8 48.14 -32.74 14.83
CA ALA A 8 47.91 -31.42 14.25
C ALA A 8 46.43 -31.35 13.84
N LEU A 9 45.70 -30.39 14.39
CA LEU A 9 44.31 -30.07 14.03
C LEU A 9 44.30 -29.34 12.69
N THR A 10 44.17 -30.10 11.60
CA THR A 10 43.84 -29.56 10.29
C THR A 10 42.32 -29.44 10.20
N ILE A 11 41.81 -28.20 10.16
CA ILE A 11 40.41 -27.90 9.86
C ILE A 11 40.17 -28.32 8.41
N LEU A 12 39.51 -29.46 8.19
CA LEU A 12 38.93 -29.79 6.89
C LEU A 12 37.86 -28.76 6.57
N HIS A 13 38.05 -28.03 5.48
CA HIS A 13 36.97 -27.36 4.78
C HIS A 13 35.97 -28.43 4.33
N ALA A 14 34.81 -28.50 5.00
CA ALA A 14 33.64 -29.12 4.42
C ALA A 14 33.24 -28.30 3.18
N PRO A 15 32.99 -28.92 2.02
CA PRO A 15 32.47 -28.18 0.87
C PRO A 15 31.15 -27.53 1.29
N ALA A 16 30.97 -26.27 0.92
CA ALA A 16 29.71 -25.56 1.08
C ALA A 16 28.60 -26.47 0.54
N GLY A 17 27.76 -26.98 1.45
CA GLY A 17 26.49 -27.57 1.09
C GLY A 17 25.78 -26.51 0.28
N HIS A 18 25.65 -26.75 -1.02
CA HIS A 18 24.73 -25.98 -1.83
C HIS A 18 23.40 -26.07 -1.09
N ALA A 19 22.93 -24.95 -0.54
CA ALA A 19 21.54 -24.84 -0.15
C ALA A 19 20.77 -25.37 -1.35
N ALA A 20 20.04 -26.47 -1.15
CA ALA A 20 19.23 -27.04 -2.21
C ALA A 20 18.43 -25.89 -2.78
N ARG A 21 18.60 -25.61 -4.08
CA ARG A 21 17.66 -24.75 -4.81
C ARG A 21 16.27 -25.23 -4.38
N PRO A 22 15.35 -24.34 -3.95
CA PRO A 22 13.99 -24.77 -3.70
C PRO A 22 13.57 -25.56 -4.93
N ALA A 23 13.13 -26.81 -4.75
CA ALA A 23 12.76 -27.67 -5.85
C ALA A 23 11.85 -26.85 -6.78
N GLU A 24 12.21 -26.73 -8.06
CA GLU A 24 11.38 -26.05 -9.05
C GLU A 24 9.99 -26.71 -8.98
N GLN A 25 9.04 -26.03 -8.35
CA GLN A 25 7.66 -26.51 -8.28
C GLN A 25 7.18 -26.65 -9.71
N GLU A 26 6.62 -27.81 -10.05
CA GLU A 26 6.06 -28.00 -11.39
C GLU A 26 5.08 -26.86 -11.71
N PRO A 27 5.15 -26.31 -12.94
CA PRO A 27 4.29 -25.20 -13.31
C PRO A 27 2.83 -25.62 -13.23
N GLN A 28 2.01 -24.84 -12.54
CA GLN A 28 0.57 -25.12 -12.49
C GLN A 28 -0.05 -24.90 -13.85
N VAL A 29 -0.89 -25.84 -14.26
CA VAL A 29 -1.61 -25.74 -15.52
C VAL A 29 -2.86 -24.87 -15.31
N ILE A 30 -3.01 -23.81 -16.09
CA ILE A 30 -4.24 -23.00 -16.12
C ILE A 30 -4.97 -23.21 -17.44
N ALA A 31 -6.30 -23.18 -17.41
CA ALA A 31 -7.12 -23.13 -18.60
C ALA A 31 -7.33 -21.68 -19.04
N VAL A 32 -7.25 -21.40 -20.33
CA VAL A 32 -7.65 -20.11 -20.91
C VAL A 32 -8.74 -20.37 -21.93
N TYR A 33 -9.89 -19.70 -21.78
CA TYR A 33 -11.00 -19.86 -22.71
C TYR A 33 -10.62 -19.36 -24.11
N SER A 34 -10.86 -20.19 -25.13
CA SER A 34 -10.47 -19.92 -26.52
C SER A 34 -11.62 -20.08 -27.53
N GLY A 35 -12.86 -19.81 -27.11
CA GLY A 35 -14.01 -19.78 -28.03
C GLY A 35 -13.94 -18.62 -29.02
N ALA A 36 -14.65 -18.71 -30.15
CA ALA A 36 -14.69 -17.65 -31.18
C ALA A 36 -15.14 -16.29 -30.61
N GLU A 37 -15.95 -16.32 -29.54
CA GLU A 37 -16.45 -15.14 -28.84
C GLU A 37 -15.42 -14.54 -27.89
N ALA A 38 -14.27 -15.17 -27.64
CA ALA A 38 -13.26 -14.65 -26.71
C ALA A 38 -12.59 -13.35 -27.24
N GLY A 39 -12.83 -12.98 -28.50
CA GLY A 39 -11.97 -12.04 -29.21
C GLY A 39 -10.53 -12.57 -29.26
N ALA A 40 -9.61 -11.86 -29.92
CA ALA A 40 -8.19 -12.14 -29.74
C ALA A 40 -7.66 -11.26 -28.62
N PRO A 41 -7.22 -11.78 -27.47
CA PRO A 41 -6.33 -11.05 -26.58
C PRO A 41 -4.89 -11.41 -26.95
N GLN A 42 -4.20 -10.48 -27.62
CA GLN A 42 -2.81 -10.68 -28.06
C GLN A 42 -1.80 -10.92 -26.92
N PRO A 43 -1.96 -10.42 -25.67
CA PRO A 43 -1.03 -10.74 -24.58
C PRO A 43 -1.28 -12.11 -23.93
N LEU A 44 -2.55 -12.46 -23.67
CA LEU A 44 -2.90 -13.68 -22.93
C LEU A 44 -2.52 -14.95 -23.69
N ILE A 45 -2.71 -14.97 -25.01
CA ILE A 45 -2.32 -16.09 -25.89
C ILE A 45 -0.80 -16.11 -26.09
N ALA A 46 -0.13 -14.96 -26.24
CA ALA A 46 1.34 -14.93 -26.27
C ALA A 46 1.94 -15.49 -24.97
N TRP A 47 1.32 -15.22 -23.81
CA TRP A 47 1.75 -15.79 -22.53
C TRP A 47 1.45 -17.28 -22.38
N LEU A 48 0.39 -17.80 -23.02
CA LEU A 48 0.16 -19.25 -23.14
C LEU A 48 1.31 -19.96 -23.88
N GLU A 49 1.87 -19.27 -24.88
CA GLU A 49 2.90 -19.81 -25.78
C GLU A 49 4.32 -19.63 -25.22
N GLU A 50 4.61 -18.49 -24.60
CA GLU A 50 5.93 -18.14 -24.04
C GLU A 50 6.16 -18.73 -22.65
N GLY A 51 5.09 -18.97 -21.89
CA GLY A 51 5.14 -19.48 -20.52
C GLY A 51 5.50 -18.40 -19.51
N LEU A 52 4.77 -18.36 -18.39
CA LEU A 52 5.09 -17.51 -17.25
C LEU A 52 5.84 -18.33 -16.20
N ALA A 53 6.75 -17.71 -15.45
CA ALA A 53 7.50 -18.42 -14.42
C ALA A 53 6.53 -19.10 -13.43
N GLY A 54 6.54 -20.43 -13.40
CA GLY A 54 5.67 -21.23 -12.51
C GLY A 54 4.23 -21.48 -12.99
N VAL A 55 3.82 -20.99 -14.17
CA VAL A 55 2.48 -21.23 -14.74
C VAL A 55 2.58 -21.63 -16.21
N ARG A 56 1.87 -22.71 -16.57
CA ARG A 56 1.69 -23.15 -17.97
C ARG A 56 0.23 -23.03 -18.32
N GLY A 57 -0.11 -22.47 -19.47
CA GLY A 57 -1.50 -22.38 -19.87
C GLY A 57 -1.92 -23.37 -20.96
N ARG A 58 -3.22 -23.67 -21.00
CA ARG A 58 -3.89 -24.56 -21.96
C ARG A 58 -5.12 -23.85 -22.51
N ALA A 59 -5.14 -23.61 -23.83
CA ALA A 59 -6.32 -23.11 -24.51
C ALA A 59 -7.44 -24.16 -24.50
N LEU A 60 -8.64 -23.79 -24.08
CA LEU A 60 -9.81 -24.67 -24.07
C LEU A 60 -11.01 -23.98 -24.73
N GLY A 61 -11.56 -24.63 -25.75
CA GLY A 61 -12.82 -24.24 -26.37
C GLY A 61 -14.04 -24.69 -25.55
N PRO A 62 -15.24 -24.18 -25.91
CA PRO A 62 -16.49 -24.48 -25.20
C PRO A 62 -16.79 -25.98 -25.04
N ALA A 63 -16.68 -26.75 -26.13
CA ALA A 63 -16.93 -28.18 -26.13
C ALA A 63 -15.95 -28.96 -25.25
N GLN A 64 -14.70 -28.51 -25.17
CA GLN A 64 -13.68 -29.13 -24.31
C GLN A 64 -13.98 -28.87 -22.84
N ILE A 65 -14.41 -27.65 -22.48
CA ILE A 65 -14.83 -27.32 -21.11
C ILE A 65 -16.05 -28.16 -20.72
N ALA A 66 -17.07 -28.24 -21.58
CA ALA A 66 -18.26 -29.06 -21.34
C ALA A 66 -17.95 -30.56 -21.19
N ALA A 67 -16.90 -31.04 -21.85
CA ALA A 67 -16.43 -32.43 -21.76
C ALA A 67 -15.47 -32.71 -20.59
N GLY A 68 -15.35 -31.81 -19.61
CA GLY A 68 -14.49 -32.00 -18.43
C GLY A 68 -13.05 -31.55 -18.61
N GLY A 69 -12.74 -30.78 -19.65
CA GLY A 69 -11.39 -30.31 -19.97
C GLY A 69 -10.77 -29.38 -18.92
N LEU A 70 -11.46 -29.01 -17.84
CA LEU A 70 -10.88 -28.29 -16.70
C LEU A 70 -10.14 -29.22 -15.72
N GLU A 71 -10.31 -30.54 -15.85
CA GLU A 71 -9.57 -31.52 -15.04
C GLU A 71 -8.06 -31.36 -15.24
N GLY A 72 -7.33 -31.37 -14.11
CA GLY A 72 -5.88 -31.16 -14.07
C GLY A 72 -5.43 -29.71 -14.20
N THR A 73 -6.35 -28.74 -14.21
CA THR A 73 -6.01 -27.31 -14.14
C THR A 73 -6.22 -26.72 -12.74
N ALA A 74 -5.42 -25.73 -12.35
CA ALA A 74 -5.53 -25.02 -11.09
C ALA A 74 -6.50 -23.83 -11.15
N ALA A 75 -6.63 -23.19 -12.31
CA ALA A 75 -7.58 -22.10 -12.54
C ALA A 75 -8.03 -22.04 -14.00
N VAL A 76 -9.16 -21.36 -14.24
CA VAL A 76 -9.66 -21.00 -15.56
C VAL A 76 -9.71 -19.47 -15.71
N VAL A 77 -9.24 -18.99 -16.85
CA VAL A 77 -9.18 -17.57 -17.21
C VAL A 77 -10.11 -17.27 -18.36
N PHE A 78 -11.01 -16.29 -18.17
CA PHE A 78 -11.91 -15.77 -19.18
C PHE A 78 -11.48 -14.35 -19.57
N PRO A 79 -11.01 -14.13 -20.81
CA PRO A 79 -10.58 -12.81 -21.25
C PRO A 79 -11.76 -11.85 -21.47
N GLY A 80 -11.44 -10.58 -21.67
CA GLY A 80 -12.41 -9.62 -22.19
C GLY A 80 -12.77 -9.91 -23.65
N SER A 81 -13.97 -9.50 -24.05
CA SER A 81 -14.47 -9.71 -25.41
C SER A 81 -15.35 -8.55 -25.88
N ARG A 82 -15.19 -8.21 -27.16
CA ARG A 82 -16.05 -7.28 -27.92
C ARG A 82 -17.13 -8.00 -28.76
N ALA A 83 -17.19 -9.33 -28.71
CA ALA A 83 -18.12 -10.11 -29.52
C ALA A 83 -19.58 -9.99 -29.01
N GLU A 84 -20.52 -9.98 -29.96
CA GLU A 84 -21.95 -10.18 -29.68
C GLU A 84 -22.18 -11.62 -29.19
N GLY A 85 -23.05 -11.84 -28.19
CA GLY A 85 -23.33 -13.18 -27.65
C GLY A 85 -22.30 -13.75 -26.67
N ARG A 86 -21.51 -12.90 -25.99
CA ARG A 86 -20.44 -13.25 -25.01
C ARG A 86 -20.65 -14.60 -24.28
N PHE A 87 -19.82 -15.59 -24.59
CA PHE A 87 -19.79 -16.92 -23.97
C PHE A 87 -21.11 -17.70 -24.07
N GLU A 88 -21.97 -17.44 -25.06
CA GLU A 88 -23.15 -18.25 -25.34
C GLU A 88 -22.76 -19.66 -25.79
N ALA A 89 -21.69 -19.80 -26.57
CA ALA A 89 -21.17 -21.10 -27.03
C ALA A 89 -20.77 -22.04 -25.88
N LEU A 90 -20.50 -21.50 -24.68
CA LEU A 90 -20.24 -22.29 -23.48
C LEU A 90 -21.45 -23.15 -23.10
N GLY A 91 -22.67 -22.68 -23.37
CA GLY A 91 -23.92 -23.36 -23.07
C GLY A 91 -24.12 -23.66 -21.58
N GLU A 92 -25.26 -24.28 -21.25
CA GLU A 92 -25.58 -24.66 -19.87
C GLU A 92 -24.57 -25.66 -19.30
N THR A 93 -24.19 -26.67 -20.10
CA THR A 93 -23.24 -27.72 -19.68
C THR A 93 -21.86 -27.15 -19.38
N GLY A 94 -21.33 -26.26 -20.23
CA GLY A 94 -20.02 -25.65 -20.00
C GLY A 94 -20.04 -24.70 -18.80
N ARG A 95 -21.12 -23.94 -18.61
CA ARG A 95 -21.29 -23.07 -17.43
C ARG A 95 -21.34 -23.90 -16.15
N ALA A 96 -22.13 -24.97 -16.14
CA ALA A 96 -22.18 -25.91 -15.01
C ALA A 96 -20.81 -26.53 -14.73
N ALA A 97 -20.03 -26.87 -15.76
CA ALA A 97 -18.67 -27.39 -15.59
C ALA A 97 -17.73 -26.36 -14.92
N VAL A 98 -17.81 -25.08 -15.30
CA VAL A 98 -17.03 -24.00 -14.66
C VAL A 98 -17.46 -23.81 -13.20
N VAL A 99 -18.76 -23.73 -12.92
CA VAL A 99 -19.28 -23.59 -11.55
C VAL A 99 -18.84 -24.76 -10.67
N SER A 100 -18.96 -25.99 -11.18
CA SER A 100 -18.53 -27.19 -10.48
C SER A 100 -17.02 -27.16 -10.20
N PHE A 101 -16.21 -26.78 -11.18
CA PHE A 101 -14.75 -26.66 -11.05
C PHE A 101 -14.36 -25.67 -9.94
N VAL A 102 -14.95 -24.46 -9.96
CA VAL A 102 -14.66 -23.44 -8.95
C VAL A 102 -15.14 -23.89 -7.57
N SER A 103 -16.35 -24.42 -7.47
CA SER A 103 -16.90 -24.91 -6.19
C SER A 103 -16.01 -25.98 -5.52
N ALA A 104 -15.32 -26.78 -6.33
CA ALA A 104 -14.43 -27.85 -5.88
C ALA A 104 -13.01 -27.37 -5.49
N GLY A 105 -12.68 -26.09 -5.67
CA GLY A 105 -11.38 -25.51 -5.31
C GLY A 105 -10.61 -24.88 -6.47
N GLY A 106 -11.14 -24.96 -7.70
CA GLY A 106 -10.53 -24.31 -8.85
C GLY A 106 -10.58 -22.78 -8.75
N GLY A 107 -9.56 -22.12 -9.30
CA GLY A 107 -9.52 -20.66 -9.42
C GLY A 107 -10.30 -20.15 -10.65
N TYR A 108 -10.87 -18.96 -10.54
CA TYR A 108 -11.47 -18.24 -11.67
C TYR A 108 -10.87 -16.83 -11.76
N VAL A 109 -10.42 -16.45 -12.97
CA VAL A 109 -10.00 -15.08 -13.28
C VAL A 109 -10.77 -14.57 -14.49
N GLY A 110 -11.42 -13.41 -14.37
CA GLY A 110 -12.22 -12.82 -15.45
C GLY A 110 -11.92 -11.36 -15.71
N PHE A 111 -11.80 -10.97 -16.98
CA PHE A 111 -11.60 -9.57 -17.40
C PHE A 111 -12.78 -9.10 -18.23
N CYS A 112 -13.29 -7.88 -18.00
CA CYS A 112 -14.38 -7.26 -18.75
C CYS A 112 -15.57 -8.22 -18.97
N ALA A 113 -15.72 -8.82 -20.15
CA ALA A 113 -16.73 -9.83 -20.44
C ALA A 113 -16.67 -11.05 -19.50
N GLY A 114 -15.47 -11.54 -19.16
CA GLY A 114 -15.30 -12.63 -18.19
C GLY A 114 -15.73 -12.22 -16.79
N ALA A 115 -15.51 -10.96 -16.42
CA ALA A 115 -15.99 -10.42 -15.15
C ALA A 115 -17.53 -10.36 -15.10
N LEU A 116 -18.16 -9.96 -16.20
CA LEU A 116 -19.61 -9.99 -16.37
C LEU A 116 -20.14 -11.42 -16.23
N LEU A 117 -19.53 -12.39 -16.90
CA LEU A 117 -19.91 -13.81 -16.83
C LEU A 117 -19.89 -14.33 -15.39
N ALA A 118 -18.85 -14.01 -14.62
CA ALA A 118 -18.73 -14.48 -13.24
C ALA A 118 -19.74 -13.86 -12.27
N ALA A 119 -19.99 -12.55 -12.40
CA ALA A 119 -20.84 -11.80 -11.47
C ALA A 119 -22.33 -11.89 -11.80
N SER A 120 -22.70 -12.06 -13.08
CA SER A 120 -24.11 -12.20 -13.47
C SER A 120 -24.73 -13.48 -12.90
N ALA A 121 -26.02 -13.40 -12.57
CA ALA A 121 -26.76 -14.53 -12.05
C ALA A 121 -27.04 -15.59 -13.13
N PRO A 122 -27.21 -16.88 -12.78
CA PRO A 122 -27.46 -17.96 -13.74
C PRO A 122 -28.66 -17.70 -14.67
N GLU A 123 -29.74 -17.10 -14.15
CA GLU A 123 -30.94 -16.75 -14.92
C GLU A 123 -30.71 -15.66 -15.98
N GLN A 124 -29.63 -14.88 -15.86
CA GLN A 124 -29.16 -13.90 -16.84
C GLN A 124 -28.08 -14.47 -17.76
N GLY A 125 -27.81 -15.77 -17.65
CA GLY A 125 -26.74 -16.42 -18.37
C GLY A 125 -25.34 -16.19 -17.79
N GLY A 126 -25.24 -15.81 -16.52
CA GLY A 126 -23.97 -15.76 -15.80
C GLY A 126 -23.63 -17.07 -15.08
N LEU A 127 -22.60 -17.02 -14.25
CA LEU A 127 -22.15 -18.14 -13.40
C LEU A 127 -22.55 -17.98 -11.93
N GLY A 128 -22.86 -16.76 -11.48
CA GLY A 128 -23.19 -16.48 -10.08
C GLY A 128 -22.08 -16.80 -9.10
N LEU A 129 -20.82 -16.52 -9.45
CA LEU A 129 -19.64 -16.88 -8.65
C LEU A 129 -19.27 -15.84 -7.58
N LEU A 130 -19.90 -14.66 -7.59
CA LEU A 130 -19.63 -13.56 -6.66
C LEU A 130 -20.95 -12.97 -6.16
N ASP A 131 -21.00 -12.53 -4.90
CA ASP A 131 -22.14 -11.78 -4.35
C ASP A 131 -22.17 -10.32 -4.83
N ALA A 132 -22.20 -10.14 -6.14
CA ALA A 132 -22.16 -8.85 -6.81
C ALA A 132 -23.37 -8.68 -7.74
N LEU A 133 -23.85 -7.44 -7.84
CA LEU A 133 -24.76 -6.98 -8.88
C LEU A 133 -23.96 -6.23 -9.94
N ILE A 134 -24.40 -6.37 -11.18
CA ILE A 134 -23.96 -5.49 -12.26
C ILE A 134 -24.89 -4.30 -12.26
N VAL A 135 -24.33 -3.12 -11.98
CA VAL A 135 -25.10 -1.88 -12.02
C VAL A 135 -25.36 -1.55 -13.47
N ASP A 136 -26.60 -1.70 -13.91
CA ASP A 136 -27.06 -1.25 -15.22
C ASP A 136 -27.79 0.08 -15.07
N HIS A 137 -27.27 1.13 -15.73
CA HIS A 137 -27.88 2.45 -15.73
C HIS A 137 -28.84 2.65 -16.91
N GLY A 138 -29.09 1.63 -17.74
CA GLY A 138 -30.00 1.69 -18.89
C GLY A 138 -29.51 2.58 -20.03
N GLN A 139 -28.24 2.97 -19.99
CA GLN A 139 -27.56 3.87 -20.93
C GLN A 139 -26.50 3.03 -21.64
N GLY A 140 -26.48 3.06 -22.99
CA GLY A 140 -25.71 2.16 -23.87
C GLY A 140 -24.21 2.00 -23.58
N THR A 141 -23.34 2.26 -24.57
CA THR A 141 -21.89 2.12 -24.40
C THR A 141 -21.35 3.11 -23.36
N ARG A 142 -20.63 2.60 -22.35
CA ARG A 142 -20.01 3.41 -21.27
C ARG A 142 -18.76 4.14 -21.75
N GLY A 143 -18.07 3.56 -22.74
CA GLY A 143 -16.92 4.15 -23.40
C GLY A 143 -15.64 3.34 -23.22
N SER A 144 -14.61 3.80 -23.91
CA SER A 144 -13.31 3.13 -24.01
C SER A 144 -12.15 4.12 -23.82
N GLY A 145 -11.21 3.83 -22.93
CA GLY A 145 -10.07 4.71 -22.68
C GLY A 145 -9.37 4.49 -21.34
N SER A 146 -8.42 5.36 -21.03
CA SER A 146 -7.68 5.34 -19.77
C SER A 146 -8.47 6.04 -18.67
N VAL A 147 -8.65 5.36 -17.55
CA VAL A 147 -9.18 5.89 -16.29
C VAL A 147 -8.16 5.73 -15.18
N GLU A 148 -8.40 6.33 -14.03
CA GLU A 148 -7.57 6.18 -12.83
C GLU A 148 -8.21 5.21 -11.85
N VAL A 149 -7.43 4.26 -11.34
CA VAL A 149 -7.84 3.39 -10.23
C VAL A 149 -6.93 3.57 -9.03
N GLU A 150 -7.45 3.28 -7.84
CA GLU A 150 -6.69 3.22 -6.60
C GLU A 150 -6.90 1.86 -5.94
N LEU A 151 -5.80 1.21 -5.52
CA LEU A 151 -5.89 -0.07 -4.82
C LEU A 151 -6.35 0.10 -3.37
N SER A 152 -7.22 -0.81 -2.93
CA SER A 152 -7.52 -1.00 -1.51
C SER A 152 -6.31 -1.60 -0.78
N PRO A 153 -6.27 -1.62 0.57
CA PRO A 153 -5.22 -2.32 1.30
C PRO A 153 -5.09 -3.80 0.91
N ALA A 154 -6.22 -4.49 0.65
CA ALA A 154 -6.20 -5.87 0.16
C ALA A 154 -5.56 -5.96 -1.23
N GLY A 155 -5.95 -5.07 -2.15
CA GLY A 155 -5.35 -5.00 -3.48
C GLY A 155 -3.85 -4.68 -3.44
N GLN A 156 -3.42 -3.74 -2.59
CA GLN A 156 -2.00 -3.41 -2.41
C GLN A 156 -1.21 -4.61 -1.89
N GLY A 157 -1.80 -5.38 -0.98
CA GLY A 157 -1.21 -6.63 -0.48
C GLY A 157 -1.07 -7.70 -1.56
N LEU A 158 -1.99 -7.75 -2.53
CA LEU A 158 -1.95 -8.71 -3.63
C LEU A 158 -1.02 -8.28 -4.77
N PHE A 159 -1.18 -7.06 -5.26
CA PHE A 159 -0.52 -6.57 -6.48
C PHE A 159 0.82 -5.88 -6.21
N GLY A 160 1.12 -5.54 -4.95
CA GLY A 160 2.44 -5.07 -4.53
C GLY A 160 2.77 -3.61 -4.86
N TRP A 161 1.99 -2.93 -5.71
CA TRP A 161 2.12 -1.48 -5.90
C TRP A 161 1.21 -0.70 -4.95
N SER A 162 1.66 0.48 -4.54
CA SER A 162 0.94 1.25 -3.49
C SER A 162 0.92 2.75 -3.73
N ALA A 163 1.45 3.23 -4.85
CA ALA A 163 1.57 4.66 -5.15
C ALA A 163 0.30 5.20 -5.82
N GLY A 164 -0.62 5.73 -5.01
CA GLY A 164 -1.68 6.62 -5.46
C GLY A 164 -2.60 6.05 -6.55
N ARG A 165 -3.00 6.93 -7.47
CA ARG A 165 -3.86 6.62 -8.61
C ARG A 165 -3.00 6.16 -9.78
N LEU A 166 -3.48 5.13 -10.49
CA LEU A 166 -2.78 4.55 -11.63
C LEU A 166 -3.67 4.54 -12.86
N PRO A 167 -3.08 4.77 -14.06
CA PRO A 167 -3.81 4.60 -15.31
C PRO A 167 -4.24 3.14 -15.44
N PHE A 168 -5.47 2.95 -15.92
CA PHE A 168 -6.13 1.67 -16.05
C PHE A 168 -7.02 1.72 -17.27
N TYR A 169 -6.79 0.80 -18.22
CA TYR A 169 -7.55 0.76 -19.45
C TYR A 169 -8.93 0.15 -19.20
N TYR A 170 -9.96 0.87 -19.57
CA TYR A 170 -11.35 0.46 -19.44
C TYR A 170 -12.01 0.44 -20.82
N ASP A 171 -12.78 -0.61 -21.10
CA ASP A 171 -13.50 -0.76 -22.37
C ASP A 171 -14.87 -1.39 -22.11
N ASN A 172 -15.83 -0.55 -21.75
CA ASN A 172 -17.23 -0.93 -21.54
C ASN A 172 -17.47 -2.10 -20.55
N GLY A 173 -16.60 -2.23 -19.55
CA GLY A 173 -16.66 -3.28 -18.53
C GLY A 173 -17.82 -3.13 -17.52
N PRO A 174 -18.16 -4.19 -16.77
CA PRO A 174 -19.20 -4.12 -15.74
C PRO A 174 -18.82 -3.15 -14.61
N LEU A 175 -19.82 -2.53 -13.98
CA LEU A 175 -19.64 -1.80 -12.71
C LEU A 175 -20.32 -2.63 -11.62
N PHE A 176 -19.65 -2.81 -10.50
CA PHE A 176 -20.10 -3.72 -9.45
C PHE A 176 -20.78 -2.98 -8.31
N ALA A 177 -21.82 -3.59 -7.75
CA ALA A 177 -22.39 -3.23 -6.46
C ALA A 177 -22.59 -4.49 -5.60
N PRO A 178 -22.61 -4.40 -4.26
CA PRO A 178 -22.93 -5.55 -3.41
C PRO A 178 -24.33 -6.08 -3.72
N ARG A 179 -24.49 -7.41 -3.81
CA ARG A 179 -25.81 -8.05 -3.91
C ARG A 179 -26.44 -8.23 -2.53
N GLY A 180 -25.65 -8.60 -1.53
CA GLY A 180 -26.08 -8.77 -0.14
C GLY A 180 -27.04 -9.93 0.04
N SER A 181 -26.87 -11.01 -0.73
CA SER A 181 -27.81 -12.14 -0.68
C SER A 181 -27.62 -13.06 0.52
N GLY A 182 -26.39 -13.15 1.03
CA GLY A 182 -26.00 -14.09 2.08
C GLY A 182 -25.81 -15.54 1.62
N ASP A 183 -26.08 -15.86 0.34
CA ASP A 183 -25.91 -17.22 -0.22
C ASP A 183 -24.43 -17.57 -0.48
N ILE A 184 -23.64 -16.55 -0.81
CA ILE A 184 -22.20 -16.61 -1.12
C ILE A 184 -21.54 -15.51 -0.28
N PRO A 185 -20.29 -15.70 0.22
CA PRO A 185 -19.59 -14.65 0.94
C PRO A 185 -19.46 -13.37 0.12
N ASP A 186 -19.58 -12.23 0.81
CA ASP A 186 -19.36 -10.91 0.22
C ASP A 186 -17.97 -10.85 -0.44
N TYR A 187 -17.88 -10.15 -1.56
CA TYR A 187 -16.61 -9.91 -2.23
C TYR A 187 -15.80 -8.81 -1.50
N GLU A 188 -14.48 -8.89 -1.62
CA GLU A 188 -13.53 -7.85 -1.26
C GLU A 188 -13.21 -7.00 -2.49
N ALA A 189 -13.33 -5.68 -2.38
CA ALA A 189 -12.90 -4.76 -3.42
C ALA A 189 -11.37 -4.54 -3.33
N LEU A 190 -10.65 -4.94 -4.36
CA LEU A 190 -9.20 -4.81 -4.46
C LEU A 190 -8.75 -3.48 -5.10
N ALA A 191 -9.60 -2.89 -5.94
CA ALA A 191 -9.35 -1.59 -6.56
C ALA A 191 -10.65 -0.82 -6.75
N TRP A 192 -10.55 0.51 -6.78
CA TRP A 192 -11.67 1.44 -6.93
C TRP A 192 -11.40 2.40 -8.08
N PHE A 193 -12.39 2.68 -8.92
CA PHE A 193 -12.30 3.74 -9.92
C PHE A 193 -12.29 5.11 -9.23
N ARG A 194 -11.37 5.98 -9.67
CA ARG A 194 -11.21 7.36 -9.16
C ARG A 194 -11.46 8.42 -10.20
N THR A 195 -11.47 8.03 -11.47
CA THR A 195 -12.04 8.82 -12.56
C THR A 195 -13.01 7.92 -13.34
N GLY A 196 -13.92 8.55 -14.06
CA GLY A 196 -14.87 7.87 -14.93
C GLY A 196 -14.65 8.25 -16.38
N ILE A 197 -15.15 7.39 -17.27
CA ILE A 197 -15.29 7.66 -18.69
C ILE A 197 -16.77 7.52 -19.07
N GLY A 198 -17.19 8.27 -20.09
CA GLY A 198 -18.56 8.27 -20.58
C GLY A 198 -18.60 8.54 -22.07
N GLU A 199 -19.26 7.67 -22.81
CA GLU A 199 -19.66 7.88 -24.20
C GLU A 199 -21.19 8.03 -24.30
N GLY A 200 -21.64 8.84 -25.26
CA GLY A 200 -23.07 9.07 -25.47
C GLY A 200 -23.75 9.70 -24.26
N ALA A 201 -24.71 8.98 -23.66
CA ALA A 201 -25.55 9.45 -22.58
C ALA A 201 -25.18 8.86 -21.20
N PHE A 202 -24.07 8.10 -21.12
CA PHE A 202 -23.54 7.62 -19.86
C PHE A 202 -22.86 8.77 -19.09
N ASP A 203 -23.23 8.97 -17.83
CA ASP A 203 -22.59 9.95 -16.94
C ASP A 203 -21.31 9.34 -16.33
N PRO A 204 -20.11 9.87 -16.64
CA PRO A 204 -18.85 9.38 -16.08
C PRO A 204 -18.82 9.38 -14.55
N ALA A 205 -19.58 10.25 -13.88
CA ALA A 205 -19.60 10.31 -12.41
C ALA A 205 -20.13 9.03 -11.76
N LEU A 206 -20.95 8.25 -12.48
CA LEU A 206 -21.51 6.98 -11.99
C LEU A 206 -20.44 5.88 -11.86
N MET A 207 -19.32 6.03 -12.55
CA MET A 207 -18.19 5.09 -12.46
C MET A 207 -17.29 5.39 -11.26
N VAL A 208 -17.21 6.65 -10.81
CA VAL A 208 -16.33 7.06 -9.73
C VAL A 208 -16.76 6.39 -8.41
N ASP A 209 -15.77 5.93 -7.64
CA ASP A 209 -15.94 5.22 -6.37
C ASP A 209 -16.71 3.90 -6.46
N THR A 210 -16.80 3.32 -7.65
CA THR A 210 -17.23 1.93 -7.83
C THR A 210 -16.02 0.97 -7.85
N PRO A 211 -16.19 -0.31 -7.48
CA PRO A 211 -15.11 -1.28 -7.54
C PRO A 211 -14.64 -1.53 -8.97
N ALA A 212 -13.32 -1.47 -9.18
CA ALA A 212 -12.67 -1.78 -10.45
C ALA A 212 -12.17 -3.23 -10.51
N VAL A 213 -11.70 -3.77 -9.38
CA VAL A 213 -11.29 -5.17 -9.23
C VAL A 213 -11.90 -5.70 -7.95
N ILE A 214 -12.56 -6.86 -8.03
CA ILE A 214 -13.17 -7.52 -6.88
C ILE A 214 -12.73 -8.98 -6.81
N ALA A 215 -12.70 -9.53 -5.60
CA ALA A 215 -12.35 -10.92 -5.39
C ALA A 215 -13.17 -11.55 -4.26
N GLY A 216 -13.44 -12.85 -4.35
CA GLY A 216 -14.29 -13.55 -3.39
C GLY A 216 -14.04 -15.06 -3.41
N ARG A 217 -14.85 -15.79 -2.64
CA ARG A 217 -14.83 -17.25 -2.59
C ARG A 217 -16.15 -17.82 -3.07
N PHE A 218 -16.08 -18.95 -3.75
CA PHE A 218 -17.24 -19.73 -4.17
C PHE A 218 -16.98 -21.21 -3.92
N GLY A 219 -17.72 -21.82 -3.00
CA GLY A 219 -17.35 -23.14 -2.46
C GLY A 219 -15.93 -23.12 -1.88
N ALA A 220 -15.09 -24.06 -2.31
CA ALA A 220 -13.67 -24.11 -1.94
C ALA A 220 -12.77 -23.23 -2.84
N GLY A 221 -13.30 -22.70 -3.94
CA GLY A 221 -12.54 -21.95 -4.95
C GLY A 221 -12.39 -20.46 -4.66
N ARG A 222 -11.61 -19.82 -5.52
CA ARG A 222 -11.26 -18.39 -5.48
C ARG A 222 -11.62 -17.73 -6.79
N VAL A 223 -12.25 -16.57 -6.72
CA VAL A 223 -12.77 -15.85 -7.88
C VAL A 223 -12.24 -14.43 -7.83
N LEU A 224 -11.54 -13.99 -8.87
CA LEU A 224 -11.08 -12.60 -9.01
C LEU A 224 -11.52 -12.08 -10.36
N VAL A 225 -12.13 -10.90 -10.37
CA VAL A 225 -12.56 -10.29 -11.63
C VAL A 225 -12.19 -8.81 -11.70
N SER A 226 -11.87 -8.39 -12.92
CA SER A 226 -11.49 -7.02 -13.26
C SER A 226 -12.52 -6.43 -14.21
N SER A 227 -13.07 -5.27 -13.85
CA SER A 227 -13.99 -4.51 -14.69
C SER A 227 -13.33 -4.10 -16.01
N GLY A 228 -12.13 -3.52 -15.96
CA GLY A 228 -11.36 -3.14 -17.14
C GLY A 228 -10.32 -4.18 -17.55
N HIS A 229 -9.45 -3.78 -18.47
CA HIS A 229 -8.40 -4.60 -19.03
C HIS A 229 -7.07 -4.31 -18.32
N ALA A 230 -6.88 -4.93 -17.16
CA ALA A 230 -5.59 -4.89 -16.47
C ALA A 230 -4.47 -5.41 -17.38
N GLU A 231 -4.80 -6.36 -18.27
CA GLU A 231 -3.91 -6.95 -19.27
C GLU A 231 -3.43 -5.97 -20.36
N TRP A 232 -4.07 -4.80 -20.52
CA TRP A 232 -3.73 -3.78 -21.53
C TRP A 232 -3.24 -2.47 -20.91
N SER A 233 -2.97 -2.48 -19.62
CA SER A 233 -2.60 -1.28 -18.86
C SER A 233 -1.09 -1.27 -18.60
N GLU A 234 -0.42 -0.19 -19.00
CA GLU A 234 1.03 -0.02 -18.86
C GLU A 234 1.45 0.14 -17.38
N GLY A 235 2.51 -0.58 -16.99
CA GLY A 235 3.10 -0.49 -15.64
C GLY A 235 2.40 -1.32 -14.57
N ILE A 236 1.42 -2.14 -14.97
CA ILE A 236 0.65 -3.00 -14.08
C ILE A 236 0.55 -4.47 -14.54
N GLU A 237 1.42 -4.86 -15.47
CA GLU A 237 1.40 -6.16 -16.16
C GLU A 237 1.52 -7.35 -15.17
N GLU A 238 2.29 -7.19 -14.10
CA GLU A 238 2.45 -8.21 -13.05
C GLU A 238 1.15 -8.50 -12.26
N SER A 239 0.14 -7.63 -12.31
CA SER A 239 -1.13 -7.88 -11.61
C SER A 239 -1.92 -9.04 -12.17
N PHE A 240 -1.78 -9.31 -13.48
CA PHE A 240 -2.36 -10.48 -14.08
C PHE A 240 -1.80 -11.75 -13.42
N LEU A 241 -0.47 -11.83 -13.31
CA LEU A 241 0.21 -12.95 -12.67
C LEU A 241 -0.25 -13.14 -11.24
N ARG A 242 -0.27 -12.05 -10.46
CA ARG A 242 -0.73 -12.09 -9.07
C ARG A 242 -2.19 -12.53 -8.95
N SER A 243 -3.04 -12.12 -9.89
CA SER A 243 -4.45 -12.55 -9.93
C SER A 243 -4.56 -14.07 -10.14
N VAL A 244 -3.78 -14.62 -11.07
CA VAL A 244 -3.72 -16.05 -11.34
C VAL A 244 -3.12 -16.82 -10.17
N GLU A 245 -1.97 -16.37 -9.64
CA GLU A 245 -1.33 -16.99 -8.48
C GLU A 245 -2.27 -17.04 -7.27
N TRP A 246 -3.03 -15.97 -7.03
CA TRP A 246 -3.99 -15.93 -5.94
C TRP A 246 -5.17 -16.84 -6.17
N ALA A 247 -5.75 -16.84 -7.37
CA ALA A 247 -6.85 -17.72 -7.74
C ALA A 247 -6.47 -19.20 -7.63
N CYS A 248 -5.22 -19.54 -7.97
CA CYS A 248 -4.67 -20.88 -7.80
C CYS A 248 -4.25 -21.23 -6.37
N GLY A 249 -4.34 -20.30 -5.42
CA GLY A 249 -3.95 -20.51 -4.02
C GLY A 249 -2.43 -20.53 -3.76
N ARG A 250 -1.60 -20.03 -4.69
CA ARG A 250 -0.14 -19.95 -4.52
C ARG A 250 0.30 -18.77 -3.67
N VAL A 251 -0.47 -17.69 -3.72
CA VAL A 251 -0.28 -16.51 -2.89
C VAL A 251 -1.57 -16.23 -2.14
N GLU A 252 -1.45 -15.80 -0.89
CA GLU A 252 -2.53 -15.13 -0.19
C GLU A 252 -2.35 -13.62 -0.39
N TRP A 253 -3.44 -12.88 -0.55
CA TRP A 253 -3.34 -11.48 -0.18
C TRP A 253 -3.26 -11.46 1.35
N VAL A 254 -2.10 -11.09 1.86
CA VAL A 254 -2.07 -10.57 3.22
C VAL A 254 -2.51 -9.14 3.06
N ALA A 255 -3.75 -8.82 3.47
CA ALA A 255 -4.26 -7.44 3.45
C ALA A 255 -3.14 -6.53 3.92
N ALA A 256 -2.72 -5.55 3.08
CA ALA A 256 -1.48 -4.82 3.24
C ALA A 256 -1.21 -4.64 4.72
N THR A 257 -0.24 -5.42 5.20
CA THR A 257 0.01 -5.58 6.61
C THR A 257 0.05 -4.17 7.18
N ALA A 258 -0.74 -3.84 8.22
CA ALA A 258 -0.96 -2.45 8.67
C ALA A 258 0.33 -1.62 8.55
N PRO A 259 0.29 -0.39 7.99
CA PRO A 259 1.50 0.37 7.69
C PRO A 259 2.48 0.34 8.85
N GLY A 260 3.77 0.32 8.53
CA GLY A 260 4.82 0.26 9.55
C GLY A 260 4.68 1.39 10.54
N ALA A 261 5.21 1.19 11.74
CA ALA A 261 5.11 2.21 12.77
C ALA A 261 5.82 3.51 12.35
N LEU A 262 5.30 4.64 12.82
CA LEU A 262 5.94 5.93 12.71
C LEU A 262 6.62 6.33 14.01
N VAL A 263 7.79 6.97 13.91
CA VAL A 263 8.52 7.49 15.07
C VAL A 263 8.87 8.95 14.84
N ALA A 264 8.12 9.87 15.45
CA ALA A 264 8.29 11.31 15.32
C ALA A 264 8.98 11.88 16.57
N ALA A 265 10.20 12.41 16.44
CA ALA A 265 10.98 12.92 17.57
C ALA A 265 11.18 14.43 17.54
N GLY A 266 11.10 15.08 18.70
CA GLY A 266 11.09 16.54 18.83
C GLY A 266 12.42 17.22 18.58
N GLY A 267 13.53 16.48 18.49
CA GLY A 267 14.88 17.06 18.34
C GLY A 267 15.69 17.00 19.63
N GLY A 268 16.80 17.74 19.66
CA GLY A 268 17.76 17.68 20.76
C GLY A 268 18.47 16.33 20.82
N GLU A 269 18.97 15.98 22.01
CA GLU A 269 19.53 14.66 22.29
C GLU A 269 18.41 13.66 22.60
N LEU A 270 18.32 12.59 21.81
CA LEU A 270 17.32 11.53 22.00
C LEU A 270 17.95 10.39 22.80
N GLY A 271 17.21 9.88 23.78
CA GLY A 271 17.60 8.69 24.54
C GLY A 271 17.62 7.42 23.70
N ALA A 272 18.34 6.41 24.19
CA ALA A 272 18.49 5.12 23.50
C ALA A 272 17.14 4.42 23.27
N GLU A 273 16.18 4.61 24.19
CA GLU A 273 14.86 4.00 24.17
C GLU A 273 14.06 4.31 22.89
N VAL A 274 14.32 5.46 22.25
CA VAL A 274 13.66 5.82 20.98
C VAL A 274 14.16 4.92 19.84
N TYR A 275 15.47 4.70 19.78
CA TYR A 275 16.11 3.87 18.77
C TYR A 275 15.83 2.38 19.03
N GLU A 276 15.93 1.95 20.29
CA GLU A 276 15.62 0.58 20.73
C GLU A 276 14.16 0.23 20.40
N ARG A 277 13.21 1.15 20.64
CA ARG A 277 11.82 0.93 20.26
C ARG A 277 11.66 0.83 18.74
N GLY A 278 12.37 1.65 17.96
CA GLY A 278 12.37 1.54 16.51
C GLY A 278 12.85 0.17 16.00
N VAL A 279 13.94 -0.36 16.57
CA VAL A 279 14.44 -1.70 16.26
C VAL A 279 13.44 -2.78 16.69
N ALA A 280 12.85 -2.65 17.87
CA ALA A 280 11.84 -3.58 18.37
C ALA A 280 10.60 -3.63 17.46
N LEU A 281 10.10 -2.48 17.02
CA LEU A 281 8.96 -2.38 16.07
C LEU A 281 9.28 -3.10 14.74
N ALA A 282 10.49 -2.92 14.22
CA ALA A 282 10.92 -3.61 13.01
C ALA A 282 10.98 -5.14 13.19
N ARG A 283 11.46 -5.63 14.34
CA ARG A 283 11.48 -7.08 14.66
C ARG A 283 10.09 -7.65 14.92
N GLU A 284 9.22 -6.90 15.58
CA GLU A 284 7.81 -7.26 15.80
C GLU A 284 7.09 -7.43 14.45
N ARG A 285 7.37 -6.51 13.51
CA ARG A 285 6.85 -6.55 12.14
C ARG A 285 7.40 -7.74 11.34
N TRP A 286 8.70 -8.01 11.50
CA TRP A 286 9.46 -8.97 10.69
C TRP A 286 10.26 -9.96 11.56
N PRO A 287 9.60 -10.92 12.22
CA PRO A 287 10.28 -11.87 13.09
C PRO A 287 11.36 -12.66 12.34
N GLY A 288 12.57 -12.72 12.91
CA GLY A 288 13.70 -13.48 12.35
C GLY A 288 14.45 -12.79 11.20
N ARG A 289 14.02 -11.61 10.74
CA ARG A 289 14.79 -10.79 9.79
C ARG A 289 15.84 -9.95 10.50
N GLU A 290 16.93 -9.67 9.79
CA GLU A 290 17.85 -8.60 10.16
C GLU A 290 17.15 -7.24 10.10
N VAL A 291 17.61 -6.28 10.90
CA VAL A 291 17.04 -4.93 10.93
C VAL A 291 18.03 -3.99 10.25
N ASP A 292 17.80 -3.73 8.97
CA ASP A 292 18.57 -2.77 8.18
C ASP A 292 17.95 -1.38 8.28
N VAL A 293 18.77 -0.44 8.77
CA VAL A 293 18.37 0.96 8.91
C VAL A 293 18.98 1.78 7.80
N VAL A 294 18.16 2.59 7.14
CA VAL A 294 18.61 3.63 6.22
C VAL A 294 18.44 5.00 6.85
N VAL A 295 19.54 5.73 6.95
CA VAL A 295 19.60 7.09 7.47
C VAL A 295 19.70 8.08 6.31
N LEU A 296 18.76 9.03 6.28
CA LEU A 296 18.65 10.09 5.29
C LEU A 296 19.00 11.45 5.93
N PRO A 297 20.23 11.98 5.71
CA PRO A 297 20.72 13.17 6.39
C PRO A 297 20.44 14.51 5.66
N GLN A 298 19.60 14.51 4.62
CA GLN A 298 19.43 15.64 3.68
C GLN A 298 18.90 16.93 4.34
N ALA A 299 18.24 16.83 5.49
CA ALA A 299 17.83 17.99 6.27
C ALA A 299 19.04 18.79 6.80
N SER A 300 20.13 18.10 7.13
CA SER A 300 21.26 18.65 7.87
C SER A 300 22.26 19.35 6.95
N GLN A 301 22.99 20.33 7.48
CA GLN A 301 24.24 20.85 6.87
C GLN A 301 25.48 20.21 7.48
N ARG A 302 25.34 19.50 8.61
CA ARG A 302 26.46 18.86 9.29
C ARG A 302 26.82 17.58 8.55
N VAL A 303 28.06 17.50 8.10
CA VAL A 303 28.62 16.29 7.50
C VAL A 303 28.45 15.11 8.44
N ALA A 304 28.70 15.24 9.75
CA ALA A 304 28.63 14.11 10.68
C ALA A 304 27.20 13.60 11.01
N ALA A 305 26.13 14.34 10.68
CA ALA A 305 24.78 14.03 11.19
C ALA A 305 24.28 12.62 10.83
N GLY A 306 24.54 12.16 9.60
CA GLY A 306 24.17 10.82 9.16
C GLY A 306 24.93 9.72 9.89
N THR A 307 26.25 9.86 10.02
CA THR A 307 27.12 8.86 10.66
C THR A 307 26.91 8.78 12.17
N GLU A 308 26.70 9.92 12.85
CA GLU A 308 26.33 9.97 14.27
C GLU A 308 24.99 9.26 14.51
N THR A 309 24.01 9.49 13.63
CA THR A 309 22.69 8.84 13.73
C THR A 309 22.77 7.35 13.46
N ALA A 310 23.54 6.93 12.45
CA ALA A 310 23.77 5.52 12.15
C ALA A 310 24.41 4.76 13.32
N ALA A 311 25.39 5.38 14.00
CA ALA A 311 26.03 4.79 15.19
C ALA A 311 25.02 4.53 16.33
N ARG A 312 24.05 5.43 16.52
CA ARG A 312 22.98 5.24 17.53
C ARG A 312 22.05 4.05 17.19
N TRP A 313 21.71 3.89 15.91
CA TRP A 313 20.91 2.74 15.46
C TRP A 313 21.64 1.42 15.65
N LEU A 314 22.95 1.37 15.36
CA LEU A 314 23.78 0.20 15.61
C LEU A 314 23.87 -0.11 17.11
N ALA A 315 24.07 0.91 17.95
CA ALA A 315 24.10 0.75 19.40
C ALA A 315 22.76 0.23 19.96
N ALA A 316 21.64 0.59 19.34
CA ALA A 316 20.30 0.10 19.68
C ALA A 316 20.00 -1.32 19.15
N GLY A 317 20.96 -1.96 18.47
CA GLY A 317 20.86 -3.34 18.03
C GLY A 317 20.32 -3.55 16.61
N ALA A 318 20.36 -2.52 15.75
CA ALA A 318 20.17 -2.72 14.31
C ALA A 318 21.29 -3.61 13.73
N SER A 319 20.96 -4.45 12.74
CA SER A 319 21.93 -5.31 12.05
C SER A 319 22.87 -4.49 11.17
N SER A 320 22.33 -3.47 10.51
CA SER A 320 23.12 -2.50 9.75
C SER A 320 22.50 -1.10 9.82
N ALA A 321 23.32 -0.07 9.57
CA ALA A 321 22.86 1.30 9.45
C ALA A 321 23.59 2.01 8.30
N ARG A 322 22.93 2.14 7.15
CA ARG A 322 23.48 2.77 5.94
C ARG A 322 23.08 4.23 5.86
N VAL A 323 24.06 5.11 5.64
CA VAL A 323 23.80 6.53 5.37
C VAL A 323 23.71 6.75 3.87
N LEU A 324 22.55 7.17 3.38
CA LEU A 324 22.36 7.56 1.99
C LEU A 324 22.40 9.09 1.90
N ARG A 325 23.55 9.66 1.53
CA ARG A 325 23.72 11.12 1.39
C ARG A 325 23.33 11.61 0.01
N ASP A 326 23.82 10.92 -1.00
CA ASP A 326 23.57 11.22 -2.39
C ASP A 326 22.33 10.49 -2.87
N LEU A 327 21.37 11.25 -3.40
CA LEU A 327 20.11 10.75 -3.96
C LEU A 327 20.04 10.99 -5.49
N SER A 328 21.16 11.33 -6.14
CA SER A 328 21.20 11.65 -7.58
C SER A 328 21.38 10.42 -8.50
N GLY A 329 21.94 9.32 -7.99
CA GLY A 329 22.05 8.02 -8.69
C GLY A 329 20.94 7.03 -8.30
N ASP A 330 21.10 5.73 -8.59
CA ASP A 330 20.10 4.69 -8.24
C ASP A 330 20.45 3.87 -6.99
N ASP A 331 21.63 4.03 -6.41
CA ASP A 331 22.08 3.25 -5.25
C ASP A 331 21.18 3.42 -4.01
N TRP A 332 20.51 4.57 -3.89
CA TRP A 332 19.55 4.80 -2.82
C TRP A 332 18.32 3.91 -2.92
N ARG A 333 17.92 3.53 -4.14
CA ARG A 333 16.72 2.72 -4.40
C ARG A 333 16.83 1.36 -3.73
N ARG A 334 17.90 0.62 -4.02
CA ARG A 334 18.17 -0.69 -3.40
C ARG A 334 18.29 -0.57 -1.88
N GLY A 335 18.88 0.52 -1.39
CA GLY A 335 18.96 0.79 0.03
C GLY A 335 17.59 0.91 0.69
N LEU A 336 16.70 1.75 0.13
CA LEU A 336 15.35 1.94 0.66
C LEU A 336 14.46 0.71 0.47
N GLU A 337 14.60 -0.03 -0.63
CA GLU A 337 13.88 -1.30 -0.88
C GLU A 337 14.18 -2.36 0.18
N ALA A 338 15.45 -2.47 0.59
CA ALA A 338 15.87 -3.44 1.60
C ALA A 338 15.54 -3.01 3.04
N ALA A 339 15.41 -1.72 3.32
CA ALA A 339 15.34 -1.20 4.69
C ALA A 339 14.10 -1.66 5.49
N GLU A 340 14.30 -2.14 6.72
CA GLU A 340 13.24 -2.32 7.73
C GLU A 340 12.94 -1.03 8.49
N VAL A 341 13.90 -0.09 8.54
CA VAL A 341 13.73 1.23 9.13
C VAL A 341 14.27 2.32 8.20
N ILE A 342 13.47 3.36 7.95
CA ILE A 342 13.91 4.59 7.29
C ILE A 342 13.88 5.73 8.30
N TRP A 343 15.01 6.42 8.47
CA TRP A 343 15.16 7.49 9.45
C TRP A 343 15.66 8.80 8.85
N PHE A 344 14.90 9.88 9.07
CA PHE A 344 15.26 11.24 8.65
C PHE A 344 15.93 12.02 9.79
N THR A 345 17.10 12.60 9.51
CA THR A 345 17.80 13.44 10.50
C THR A 345 17.19 14.85 10.61
N GLY A 346 17.62 15.62 11.61
CA GLY A 346 17.21 17.01 11.81
C GLY A 346 17.91 18.03 10.92
N GLY A 347 17.37 19.25 10.87
CA GLY A 347 17.89 20.37 10.07
C GLY A 347 16.77 21.19 9.45
N SER A 348 16.77 21.34 8.13
CA SER A 348 15.72 22.04 7.38
C SER A 348 14.77 21.05 6.71
N GLN A 349 13.50 21.07 7.13
CA GLN A 349 12.45 20.25 6.52
C GLN A 349 12.18 20.63 5.05
N ARG A 350 12.40 21.90 4.67
CA ARG A 350 12.33 22.34 3.26
C ARG A 350 13.42 21.68 2.41
N ARG A 351 14.64 21.62 2.94
CA ARG A 351 15.77 20.99 2.23
C ARG A 351 15.58 19.49 2.10
N LEU A 352 15.11 18.85 3.18
CA LEU A 352 14.77 17.43 3.15
C LEU A 352 13.74 17.13 2.05
N MET A 353 12.60 17.84 2.05
CA MET A 353 11.57 17.61 1.02
C MET A 353 12.03 17.94 -0.40
N ALA A 354 12.87 18.95 -0.59
CA ALA A 354 13.46 19.26 -1.90
C ALA A 354 14.34 18.11 -2.39
N ALA A 355 15.28 17.64 -1.55
CA ALA A 355 16.18 16.55 -1.91
C ALA A 355 15.43 15.24 -2.18
N LEU A 356 14.38 14.92 -1.41
CA LEU A 356 13.57 13.72 -1.65
C LEU A 356 12.79 13.79 -2.98
N ARG A 357 12.35 14.99 -3.38
CA ARG A 357 11.69 15.22 -4.68
C ARG A 357 12.67 15.10 -5.83
N GLU A 358 13.80 15.78 -5.73
CA GLU A 358 14.86 15.78 -6.74
C GLU A 358 15.41 14.37 -6.96
N GLY A 359 15.58 13.59 -5.88
CA GLY A 359 16.00 12.19 -5.95
C GLY A 359 14.87 11.19 -6.22
N ALA A 360 13.65 11.63 -6.58
CA ALA A 360 12.51 10.77 -6.90
C ALA A 360 12.20 9.63 -5.90
N CYS A 361 12.48 9.84 -4.61
CA CYS A 361 12.40 8.79 -3.59
C CYS A 361 11.18 8.89 -2.66
N LEU A 362 10.40 9.97 -2.75
CA LEU A 362 9.18 10.18 -1.94
C LEU A 362 8.21 8.99 -2.00
N GLU A 363 7.88 8.53 -3.21
CA GLU A 363 6.94 7.44 -3.40
C GLU A 363 7.48 6.10 -2.90
N LEU A 364 8.79 5.87 -3.02
CA LEU A 364 9.41 4.68 -2.47
C LEU A 364 9.33 4.69 -0.94
N VAL A 365 9.64 5.80 -0.26
CA VAL A 365 9.48 5.91 1.20
C VAL A 365 8.04 5.60 1.62
N ARG A 366 7.05 6.18 0.92
CA ARG A 366 5.62 5.92 1.16
C ARG A 366 5.27 4.45 0.96
N ALA A 367 5.78 3.84 -0.11
CA ALA A 367 5.57 2.43 -0.42
C ALA A 367 6.18 1.52 0.63
N ARG A 368 7.41 1.80 1.10
CA ARG A 368 8.06 1.07 2.18
C ARG A 368 7.28 1.15 3.48
N HIS A 369 6.82 2.34 3.87
CA HIS A 369 5.96 2.51 5.04
C HIS A 369 4.68 1.67 4.93
N ARG A 370 3.96 1.74 3.80
CA ARG A 370 2.76 0.91 3.57
C ARG A 370 3.06 -0.59 3.60
N ALA A 371 4.23 -0.99 3.12
CA ALA A 371 4.70 -2.37 3.17
C ALA A 371 5.15 -2.81 4.57
N GLY A 372 5.08 -1.96 5.60
CA GLY A 372 5.43 -2.32 6.97
C GLY A 372 6.78 -1.80 7.47
N CYS A 373 7.54 -1.06 6.66
CA CYS A 373 8.79 -0.43 7.10
C CYS A 373 8.50 0.63 8.18
N VAL A 374 9.29 0.63 9.26
CA VAL A 374 9.22 1.68 10.27
C VAL A 374 9.79 2.96 9.67
N VAL A 375 9.04 4.07 9.72
CA VAL A 375 9.53 5.35 9.18
C VAL A 375 9.51 6.41 10.27
N GLY A 376 10.65 7.05 10.50
CA GLY A 376 10.77 8.03 11.56
C GLY A 376 11.72 9.16 11.25
N GLY A 377 11.78 10.11 12.16
CA GLY A 377 12.75 11.19 12.07
C GLY A 377 12.74 12.11 13.28
N THR A 378 13.79 12.92 13.37
CA THR A 378 13.98 13.89 14.46
C THR A 378 13.96 15.31 13.94
N SER A 379 13.35 16.24 14.69
CA SER A 379 13.25 17.65 14.31
C SER A 379 12.60 17.77 12.92
N ALA A 380 13.27 18.36 11.93
CA ALA A 380 12.80 18.40 10.54
C ALA A 380 12.30 17.04 10.01
N GLY A 381 12.95 15.93 10.38
CA GLY A 381 12.54 14.58 10.03
C GLY A 381 11.18 14.16 10.60
N ALA A 382 10.80 14.67 11.77
CA ALA A 382 9.48 14.44 12.36
C ALA A 382 8.41 15.29 11.65
N ALA A 383 8.74 16.55 11.35
CA ALA A 383 7.82 17.48 10.69
C ALA A 383 7.41 17.02 9.28
N VAL A 384 8.29 16.32 8.54
CA VAL A 384 7.95 15.82 7.20
C VAL A 384 7.01 14.62 7.22
N LEU A 385 6.78 13.95 8.36
CA LEU A 385 5.91 12.78 8.41
C LEU A 385 4.43 13.15 8.19
N SER A 386 4.02 14.37 8.56
CA SER A 386 2.67 14.86 8.33
C SER A 386 2.38 15.14 6.85
N ALA A 387 1.10 15.18 6.48
CA ALA A 387 0.68 15.64 5.15
C ALA A 387 0.87 17.16 5.03
N THR A 388 0.45 17.88 6.07
CA THR A 388 0.65 19.32 6.21
C THR A 388 1.75 19.63 7.22
N MET A 389 2.77 20.36 6.77
CA MET A 389 3.99 20.65 7.51
C MET A 389 4.18 22.16 7.67
N ILE A 390 4.60 22.60 8.86
CA ILE A 390 4.96 23.99 9.13
C ILE A 390 6.30 24.33 8.44
N SER A 391 6.34 25.46 7.73
CA SER A 391 7.46 25.82 6.87
C SER A 391 8.82 25.98 7.58
N GLY A 392 8.83 26.25 8.90
CA GLY A 392 10.03 26.39 9.71
C GLY A 392 10.78 27.72 9.58
N ALA A 393 10.20 28.73 8.92
CA ALA A 393 10.70 30.10 8.97
C ALA A 393 10.25 30.80 10.27
N PRO A 394 11.04 31.75 10.83
CA PRO A 394 10.59 32.59 11.94
C PRO A 394 9.22 33.21 11.67
N GLU A 395 8.35 33.17 12.67
CA GLU A 395 6.93 33.45 12.52
C GLU A 395 6.54 34.86 13.04
N PRO A 396 6.24 35.84 12.18
CA PRO A 396 5.64 37.09 12.63
C PRO A 396 4.17 36.85 13.00
N ALA A 397 3.78 37.20 14.23
CA ALA A 397 2.40 37.13 14.72
C ALA A 397 1.71 35.77 14.48
N PRO A 398 2.14 34.70 15.19
CA PRO A 398 1.75 33.31 14.92
C PRO A 398 0.25 32.99 15.00
N LEU A 399 -0.54 33.83 15.67
CA LEU A 399 -2.00 33.70 15.80
C LEU A 399 -2.78 34.46 14.72
N HIS A 400 -2.11 35.09 13.75
CA HIS A 400 -2.80 35.64 12.59
C HIS A 400 -3.18 34.54 11.58
N ALA A 401 -4.34 34.65 10.95
CA ALA A 401 -4.82 33.68 9.96
C ALA A 401 -3.85 33.58 8.78
N GLY A 402 -3.43 32.36 8.45
CA GLY A 402 -2.46 32.08 7.39
C GLY A 402 -1.01 32.46 7.71
N ALA A 403 -0.70 32.89 8.94
CA ALA A 403 0.69 33.18 9.34
C ALA A 403 1.56 31.92 9.24
N MET A 404 0.96 30.74 9.44
CA MET A 404 1.62 29.45 9.36
C MET A 404 1.49 28.86 7.96
N ARG A 405 2.42 29.23 7.07
CA ARG A 405 2.45 28.65 5.72
C ARG A 405 2.55 27.12 5.79
N ALA A 406 1.47 26.47 5.36
CA ALA A 406 1.39 25.04 5.14
C ALA A 406 2.23 24.63 3.92
N LEU A 407 3.10 23.64 4.11
CA LEU A 407 3.84 22.97 3.03
C LEU A 407 3.44 21.50 3.00
N ALA A 408 3.50 20.88 1.81
CA ALA A 408 3.28 19.44 1.68
C ALA A 408 4.49 18.65 2.24
N GLY A 409 4.21 17.75 3.18
CA GLY A 409 5.14 16.73 3.68
C GLY A 409 4.98 15.38 2.98
N LEU A 410 5.45 14.31 3.63
CA LEU A 410 5.36 12.94 3.14
C LEU A 410 3.94 12.38 3.25
N GLY A 411 3.11 12.86 4.18
CA GLY A 411 1.74 12.37 4.33
C GLY A 411 1.64 10.94 4.85
N LEU A 412 2.63 10.50 5.64
CA LEU A 412 2.58 9.20 6.32
C LEU A 412 1.68 9.25 7.56
N TRP A 413 1.56 10.43 8.17
CA TRP A 413 0.65 10.76 9.26
C TRP A 413 -0.29 11.91 8.84
N PRO A 414 -1.27 11.65 7.95
CA PRO A 414 -2.06 12.71 7.33
C PRO A 414 -2.99 13.45 8.29
N GLU A 415 -3.32 12.86 9.43
CA GLU A 415 -4.30 13.40 10.38
C GLU A 415 -3.74 14.48 11.31
N VAL A 416 -2.45 14.83 11.21
CA VAL A 416 -1.77 15.73 12.16
C VAL A 416 -0.95 16.83 11.51
N ILE A 417 -0.65 17.86 12.31
CA ILE A 417 0.43 18.81 12.07
C ILE A 417 1.47 18.59 13.18
N VAL A 418 2.67 18.13 12.81
CA VAL A 418 3.76 17.91 13.78
C VAL A 418 4.60 19.18 13.93
N ASP A 419 4.81 19.58 15.17
CA ASP A 419 5.81 20.56 15.56
C ASP A 419 6.83 19.96 16.52
N GLN A 420 8.05 20.49 16.50
CA GLN A 420 9.25 19.93 17.13
C GLN A 420 9.96 21.03 17.92
N HIS A 421 10.91 20.68 18.79
CA HIS A 421 11.55 21.58 19.74
C HIS A 421 10.51 22.44 20.49
N PHE A 422 9.35 21.83 20.78
CA PHE A 422 8.10 22.55 20.90
C PHE A 422 8.10 23.51 22.09
N ARG A 423 8.37 22.98 23.28
CA ARG A 423 8.50 23.77 24.51
C ARG A 423 9.76 24.61 24.48
N GLU A 424 10.87 24.04 24.03
CA GLU A 424 12.20 24.66 24.11
C GLU A 424 12.30 25.94 23.27
N ARG A 425 11.45 26.08 22.25
CA ARG A 425 11.38 27.27 21.39
C ARG A 425 10.06 28.04 21.51
N GLY A 426 9.25 27.78 22.54
CA GLY A 426 8.00 28.51 22.79
C GLY A 426 6.99 28.43 21.64
N ARG A 427 6.85 27.26 21.02
CA ARG A 427 6.13 27.07 19.74
C ARG A 427 4.61 26.83 19.90
N PHE A 428 4.05 27.09 21.07
CA PHE A 428 2.62 26.89 21.32
C PHE A 428 1.75 27.71 20.36
N ASP A 429 1.97 29.02 20.31
CA ASP A 429 1.14 29.94 19.52
C ASP A 429 1.14 29.61 18.03
N ARG A 430 2.27 29.16 17.50
CA ARG A 430 2.39 28.83 16.07
C ARG A 430 1.71 27.51 15.74
N LEU A 431 1.82 26.50 16.58
CA LEU A 431 1.10 25.25 16.35
C LEU A 431 -0.41 25.47 16.50
N LEU A 432 -0.83 26.25 17.51
CA LEU A 432 -2.22 26.67 17.65
C LEU A 432 -2.71 27.40 16.40
N GLY A 433 -1.99 28.42 15.92
CA GLY A 433 -2.33 29.14 14.70
C GLY A 433 -2.45 28.22 13.47
N ALA A 434 -1.53 27.28 13.30
CA ALA A 434 -1.58 26.30 12.21
C ALA A 434 -2.79 25.34 12.32
N VAL A 435 -3.17 24.95 13.54
CA VAL A 435 -4.35 24.13 13.80
C VAL A 435 -5.64 24.93 13.55
N LEU A 436 -5.68 26.21 13.92
CA LEU A 436 -6.85 27.06 13.64
C LEU A 436 -7.03 27.32 12.15
N ASP A 437 -5.95 27.41 11.38
CA ASP A 437 -6.00 27.47 9.91
C ASP A 437 -6.52 26.15 9.30
N GLN A 438 -6.37 25.02 10.00
CA GLN A 438 -6.77 23.67 9.55
C GLN A 438 -7.40 22.85 10.69
N PRO A 439 -8.61 23.22 11.17
CA PRO A 439 -9.17 22.71 12.41
C PRO A 439 -9.51 21.21 12.38
N ARG A 440 -9.46 20.58 11.19
CA ARG A 440 -9.61 19.13 11.01
C ARG A 440 -8.39 18.32 11.42
N LEU A 441 -7.23 18.96 11.59
CA LEU A 441 -5.97 18.30 11.92
C LEU A 441 -5.64 18.45 13.41
N LEU A 442 -5.09 17.40 14.01
CA LEU A 442 -4.57 17.47 15.37
C LEU A 442 -3.16 18.09 15.36
N GLY A 443 -2.94 19.12 16.18
CA GLY A 443 -1.59 19.63 16.43
C GLY A 443 -0.84 18.71 17.40
N VAL A 444 0.37 18.28 17.03
CA VAL A 444 1.24 17.43 17.86
C VAL A 444 2.57 18.15 18.08
N GLY A 445 2.71 18.81 19.22
CA GLY A 445 3.93 19.51 19.64
C GLY A 445 4.84 18.58 20.45
N ILE A 446 6.00 18.24 19.91
CA ILE A 446 6.94 17.29 20.51
C ILE A 446 8.16 18.05 21.04
N SER A 447 8.43 17.91 22.34
CA SER A 447 9.58 18.55 22.98
C SER A 447 10.90 17.85 22.62
N GLU A 448 12.03 18.52 22.84
CA GLU A 448 13.35 17.89 22.73
C GLU A 448 13.47 16.65 23.63
N GLY A 449 14.31 15.69 23.23
CA GLY A 449 14.52 14.44 23.98
C GLY A 449 13.29 13.56 24.10
N THR A 450 12.25 13.81 23.28
CA THR A 450 10.95 13.14 23.34
C THR A 450 10.56 12.63 21.96
N ALA A 451 9.86 11.50 21.90
CA ALA A 451 9.31 10.95 20.67
C ALA A 451 7.88 10.45 20.84
N VAL A 452 7.14 10.49 19.74
CA VAL A 452 5.83 9.86 19.59
C VAL A 452 5.97 8.69 18.65
N VAL A 453 5.56 7.51 19.11
CA VAL A 453 5.44 6.30 18.30
C VAL A 453 3.98 6.11 17.92
N VAL A 454 3.70 5.95 16.63
CA VAL A 454 2.38 5.64 16.10
C VAL A 454 2.42 4.27 15.44
N ASP A 455 1.70 3.30 15.99
CA ASP A 455 1.67 1.93 15.49
C ASP A 455 0.22 1.45 15.41
N GLY A 456 -0.24 1.12 14.20
CA GLY A 456 -1.63 0.78 13.93
C GLY A 456 -2.60 1.83 14.50
N HIS A 457 -3.32 1.45 15.57
CA HIS A 457 -4.27 2.29 16.27
C HIS A 457 -3.80 2.81 17.63
N ARG A 458 -2.48 2.89 17.88
CA ARG A 458 -1.94 3.35 19.16
C ARG A 458 -0.91 4.46 18.95
N LEU A 459 -0.98 5.46 19.81
CA LEU A 459 0.04 6.49 19.99
C LEU A 459 0.69 6.26 21.35
N GLN A 460 2.02 6.26 21.42
CA GLN A 460 2.79 6.10 22.65
C GLN A 460 3.86 7.19 22.74
N VAL A 461 4.06 7.74 23.94
CA VAL A 461 5.10 8.74 24.20
C VAL A 461 6.33 8.09 24.84
N LEU A 462 7.51 8.48 24.37
CA LEU A 462 8.82 8.07 24.86
C LEU A 462 9.70 9.29 25.14
N GLY A 463 10.69 9.12 26.01
CA GLY A 463 11.70 10.14 26.30
C GLY A 463 11.38 11.04 27.50
N ALA A 464 12.15 12.11 27.65
CA ALA A 464 12.22 12.87 28.90
C ALA A 464 11.35 14.14 28.95
N GLY A 465 10.73 14.53 27.83
CA GLY A 465 9.93 15.75 27.73
C GLY A 465 8.43 15.49 27.61
N LEU A 466 7.71 16.46 27.01
CA LEU A 466 6.26 16.40 26.87
C LEU A 466 5.84 16.39 25.40
N VAL A 467 4.70 15.77 25.16
CA VAL A 467 3.94 15.88 23.91
C VAL A 467 2.67 16.67 24.18
N THR A 468 2.51 17.80 23.51
CA THR A 468 1.30 18.63 23.58
C THR A 468 0.40 18.33 22.40
N LEU A 469 -0.83 17.90 22.68
CA LEU A 469 -1.88 17.74 21.67
C LEU A 469 -2.79 18.98 21.69
N ILE A 470 -3.01 19.59 20.52
CA ILE A 470 -3.93 20.72 20.32
C ILE A 470 -5.04 20.28 19.37
N ASP A 471 -6.27 20.19 19.86
CA ASP A 471 -7.42 19.69 19.11
C ASP A 471 -8.51 20.76 18.96
N ALA A 472 -8.74 21.18 17.72
CA ALA A 472 -9.76 22.15 17.35
C ALA A 472 -10.91 21.55 16.53
N ARG A 473 -11.03 20.23 16.44
CA ARG A 473 -12.03 19.58 15.57
C ARG A 473 -13.47 19.77 16.02
N GLU A 474 -13.65 19.90 17.33
CA GLU A 474 -14.94 20.21 17.97
C GLU A 474 -14.99 21.68 18.45
N ALA A 475 -13.94 22.46 18.16
CA ALA A 475 -13.86 23.85 18.58
C ALA A 475 -14.70 24.75 17.67
N LEU A 476 -15.18 25.86 18.23
CA LEU A 476 -15.77 26.94 17.45
C LEU A 476 -14.65 27.82 16.92
N VAL A 477 -14.33 27.68 15.63
CA VAL A 477 -13.32 28.48 14.93
C VAL A 477 -14.01 29.34 13.87
N PRO A 478 -14.31 30.62 14.16
CA PRO A 478 -14.87 31.53 13.16
C PRO A 478 -13.91 31.72 11.99
N ALA A 479 -14.46 31.92 10.79
CA ALA A 479 -13.64 32.30 9.64
C ALA A 479 -12.91 33.62 9.94
N ALA A 480 -11.59 33.62 9.80
CA ALA A 480 -10.76 34.79 9.98
C ALA A 480 -10.26 35.30 8.62
N GLU A 481 -10.27 36.62 8.44
CA GLU A 481 -9.59 37.25 7.30
C GLU A 481 -8.08 37.02 7.40
N ALA A 482 -7.43 36.80 6.26
CA ALA A 482 -5.99 36.61 6.19
C ALA A 482 -5.24 37.76 6.90
N ALA A 483 -4.19 37.41 7.66
CA ALA A 483 -3.38 38.33 8.44
C ALA A 483 -4.09 39.06 9.60
N ARG A 484 -5.31 38.64 9.99
CA ARG A 484 -6.00 39.11 11.22
C ARG A 484 -5.87 38.09 12.35
N LEU A 485 -6.02 38.55 13.60
CA LEU A 485 -6.05 37.67 14.78
C LEU A 485 -7.17 36.64 14.66
N GLN A 486 -6.79 35.38 14.86
CA GLN A 486 -7.72 34.28 14.96
C GLN A 486 -8.36 34.24 16.35
N THR A 487 -9.60 33.78 16.41
CA THR A 487 -10.28 33.49 17.66
C THR A 487 -10.78 32.05 17.61
N ALA A 488 -10.82 31.38 18.75
CA ALA A 488 -11.39 30.04 18.86
C ALA A 488 -11.97 29.85 20.26
N ARG A 489 -12.98 29.00 20.38
CA ARG A 489 -13.54 28.55 21.66
C ARG A 489 -13.56 27.02 21.68
N ASP A 490 -13.41 26.45 22.87
CA ASP A 490 -13.48 25.00 23.09
C ASP A 490 -12.36 24.19 22.41
N VAL A 491 -11.19 24.80 22.21
CA VAL A 491 -9.96 24.09 21.81
C VAL A 491 -9.47 23.25 22.98
N LYS A 492 -9.28 21.95 22.76
CA LYS A 492 -8.78 21.03 23.79
C LYS A 492 -7.26 20.95 23.71
N VAL A 493 -6.61 21.01 24.86
CA VAL A 493 -5.16 20.80 24.99
C VAL A 493 -4.92 19.63 25.93
N ALA A 494 -4.12 18.66 25.50
CA ALA A 494 -3.64 17.56 26.34
C ALA A 494 -2.12 17.57 26.39
N LEU A 495 -1.56 17.23 27.55
CA LEU A 495 -0.14 17.05 27.76
C LEU A 495 0.09 15.58 28.07
N LEU A 496 1.07 14.97 27.41
CA LEU A 496 1.43 13.58 27.59
C LEU A 496 2.91 13.46 27.97
N GLU A 497 3.21 12.58 28.90
CA GLU A 497 4.56 12.19 29.30
C GLU A 497 4.90 10.75 28.90
N ALA A 498 6.17 10.36 29.09
CA ALA A 498 6.63 9.01 28.75
C ALA A 498 5.80 7.91 29.40
N GLY A 499 5.48 6.87 28.63
CA GLY A 499 4.69 5.73 29.07
C GLY A 499 3.18 5.90 28.88
N GLU A 500 2.69 7.13 28.68
CA GLU A 500 1.30 7.34 28.31
C GLU A 500 1.02 6.84 26.89
N SER A 501 -0.18 6.29 26.70
CA SER A 501 -0.65 5.83 25.41
C SER A 501 -2.10 6.23 25.17
N LEU A 502 -2.39 6.60 23.93
CA LEU A 502 -3.74 6.95 23.47
C LEU A 502 -4.13 6.07 22.28
N PRO A 503 -5.41 5.72 22.14
CA PRO A 503 -5.86 5.10 20.90
C PRO A 503 -5.77 6.15 19.78
N ARG A 504 -5.19 5.80 18.63
CA ARG A 504 -5.04 6.67 17.44
C ARG A 504 -6.35 7.26 16.97
N ARG A 505 -7.51 6.65 17.26
CA ARG A 505 -8.84 7.25 17.00
C ARG A 505 -9.08 8.56 17.78
N ALA A 506 -8.39 8.78 18.90
CA ALA A 506 -8.35 10.08 19.57
C ALA A 506 -7.67 11.15 18.71
N VAL A 507 -6.90 10.75 17.69
CA VAL A 507 -6.28 11.59 16.66
C VAL A 507 -7.08 11.59 15.35
N ARG A 508 -7.98 10.61 15.14
CA ARG A 508 -8.64 10.30 13.86
C ARG A 508 -10.12 10.68 13.74
N ARG A 509 -10.72 11.31 14.76
CA ARG A 509 -12.10 11.80 14.66
C ARG A 509 -12.22 12.93 13.67
#